data_AF-A0A552UER9-F1
#
_entry.id   AF-A0A552UER9-F1
#
_cell.length_a   1.000
_cell.length_b   1.000
_cell.length_c   1.000
_cell.angle_alpha   90.00
_cell.angle_beta   90.00
_cell.angle_gamma   90.00
#
_symmetry.space_group_name_H-M   'P 1'
#
loop_
_entity.id
_entity.type
_entity.pdbx_description
1 polymer ?
#
loop_
_entity_poly.entity_id
_entity_poly.type
_entity_poly.pdbx_seq_one_letter_code
_entity_poly.pdbx_strand_id
1 'polypeptide(L)'
;MSESTSVDKAVFLSPLAEALHGKRLGATQSRVSDLLVGYSILSRRLQRALKRCLASLEVYQSSRQNEGWDKSSKGNTNDHLDDFLDVVYAASELFELYETEIIKLLNPSSKIQNEYRTIVRKLKRFSTILCNKCKHNYAFLQSIEITYESGEIACGYVVYHMRDNVAVIVSDISPPMQAFSLVWSLNRVVTDILQTDMAVADLINSMTAKGNEELVSLTYTLPYLLELQAIERLPAIGVPKESSVARITIDPREFVNIEGPSPKTRFFGRGKMRVFVDLIAPATAVRLPYVEGEMKVTYKRENDPHQPVPAFFRVVLADVEVTDD
;
A
#
# COMPACT_ATOMS: atom_id res chain seq x y z
N MET A 1 18.79 36.78 -28.66
CA MET A 1 17.59 35.92 -28.67
C MET A 1 17.86 34.80 -27.70
N SER A 2 17.40 34.94 -26.46
CA SER A 2 17.48 33.90 -25.44
C SER A 2 16.23 33.04 -25.57
N GLU A 3 16.38 31.82 -26.05
CA GLU A 3 15.33 30.80 -25.96
C GLU A 3 15.08 30.53 -24.48
N SER A 4 13.95 31.02 -23.97
CA SER A 4 13.41 30.56 -22.70
C SER A 4 12.90 29.15 -22.94
N THR A 5 13.74 28.16 -22.69
CA THR A 5 13.27 26.79 -22.43
C THR A 5 12.53 26.83 -21.09
N SER A 6 11.26 27.24 -21.11
CA SER A 6 10.33 26.86 -20.06
C SER A 6 10.21 25.34 -20.17
N VAL A 7 10.99 24.65 -19.35
CA VAL A 7 10.68 23.26 -19.06
C VAL A 7 9.35 23.34 -18.32
N ASP A 8 8.25 23.16 -19.06
CA ASP A 8 6.94 22.84 -18.50
C ASP A 8 7.09 21.48 -17.82
N LYS A 9 7.80 21.45 -16.70
CA LYS A 9 7.67 20.39 -15.71
C LYS A 9 6.27 20.59 -15.20
N ALA A 10 5.38 19.73 -15.63
CA ALA A 10 4.10 19.70 -14.99
C ALA A 10 4.33 19.30 -13.52
N VAL A 11 3.44 19.82 -12.68
CA VAL A 11 3.62 19.80 -11.24
C VAL A 11 2.32 19.29 -10.69
N PHE A 12 2.34 18.11 -10.12
CA PHE A 12 1.17 17.60 -9.43
C PHE A 12 0.95 18.42 -8.14
N LEU A 13 -0.16 19.17 -8.10
CA LEU A 13 -0.52 20.01 -6.97
C LEU A 13 -1.31 19.23 -5.91
N SER A 14 -0.95 19.38 -4.64
CA SER A 14 -1.74 18.83 -3.52
C SER A 14 -3.08 19.57 -3.40
N PRO A 15 -4.24 18.91 -3.65
CA PRO A 15 -5.55 19.56 -3.53
C PRO A 15 -5.80 20.06 -2.10
N LEU A 16 -5.32 19.31 -1.11
CA LEU A 16 -5.37 19.73 0.28
C LEU A 16 -4.56 21.00 0.51
N ALA A 17 -3.30 21.05 0.08
CA ALA A 17 -2.45 22.21 0.32
C ALA A 17 -2.99 23.44 -0.39
N GLU A 18 -3.49 23.27 -1.63
CA GLU A 18 -4.15 24.32 -2.38
C GLU A 18 -5.41 24.82 -1.67
N ALA A 19 -6.29 23.91 -1.23
CA ALA A 19 -7.50 24.31 -0.51
C ALA A 19 -7.18 24.99 0.83
N LEU A 20 -6.18 24.49 1.58
CA LEU A 20 -5.71 25.12 2.82
C LEU A 20 -5.12 26.51 2.59
N HIS A 21 -4.40 26.71 1.48
CA HIS A 21 -3.83 27.98 1.07
C HIS A 21 -4.90 28.96 0.57
N GLY A 22 -5.90 28.46 -0.18
CA GLY A 22 -7.06 29.20 -0.66
C GLY A 22 -8.11 29.50 0.43
N LYS A 23 -7.84 29.15 1.70
CA LYS A 23 -8.82 29.35 2.78
C LYS A 23 -9.12 30.81 3.04
N ARG A 24 -10.43 31.05 3.10
CA ARG A 24 -11.13 32.24 3.59
C ARG A 24 -11.80 31.97 4.96
N LEU A 25 -11.14 31.24 5.86
CA LEU A 25 -11.73 30.78 7.13
C LEU A 25 -11.07 31.47 8.33
N GLY A 26 -11.84 31.75 9.38
CA GLY A 26 -11.38 32.34 10.65
C GLY A 26 -10.47 31.44 11.51
N ALA A 27 -9.77 30.49 10.88
CA ALA A 27 -8.68 29.77 11.53
C ALA A 27 -7.50 30.72 11.68
N THR A 28 -6.90 30.79 12.88
CA THR A 28 -5.69 31.61 13.08
C THR A 28 -4.61 31.12 12.12
N GLN A 29 -3.98 32.04 11.38
CA GLN A 29 -2.94 31.75 10.37
C GLN A 29 -1.87 30.77 10.88
N SER A 30 -1.55 30.81 12.18
CA SER A 30 -0.65 29.87 12.86
C SER A 30 -1.06 28.39 12.75
N ARG A 31 -2.35 28.06 12.96
CA ARG A 31 -2.82 26.67 12.96
C ARG A 31 -2.82 26.05 11.57
N VAL A 32 -3.06 26.85 10.53
CA VAL A 32 -2.97 26.41 9.13
C VAL A 32 -1.51 26.12 8.78
N SER A 33 -0.58 26.97 9.22
CA SER A 33 0.86 26.74 9.05
C SER A 33 1.31 25.44 9.72
N ASP A 34 0.91 25.19 10.97
CA ASP A 34 1.27 23.96 11.69
C ASP A 34 0.74 22.71 10.98
N LEU A 35 -0.48 22.78 10.45
CA LEU A 35 -1.09 21.68 9.68
C LEU A 35 -0.34 21.43 8.36
N LEU A 36 0.00 22.49 7.61
CA LEU A 36 0.79 22.37 6.38
C LEU A 36 2.18 21.79 6.65
N VAL A 37 2.82 22.18 7.76
CA VAL A 37 4.08 21.59 8.21
C VAL A 37 3.91 20.10 8.53
N GLY A 38 2.88 19.73 9.30
CA GLY A 38 2.56 18.34 9.61
C GLY A 38 2.32 17.50 8.36
N TYR A 39 1.44 17.98 7.47
CA TYR A 39 1.16 17.35 6.18
C TYR A 39 2.43 17.19 5.33
N SER A 40 3.28 18.22 5.26
CA SER A 40 4.55 18.17 4.53
C SER A 40 5.53 17.13 5.10
N ILE A 41 5.63 17.04 6.43
CA ILE A 41 6.47 16.04 7.10
C ILE A 41 5.96 14.62 6.81
N LEU A 42 4.66 14.36 6.99
CA LEU A 42 4.07 13.05 6.79
C LEU A 42 4.14 12.63 5.31
N SER A 43 3.87 13.54 4.38
CA SER A 43 3.99 13.26 2.94
C SER A 43 5.43 12.93 2.53
N ARG A 44 6.44 13.59 3.12
CA ARG A 44 7.86 13.22 2.90
C ARG A 44 8.22 11.86 3.51
N ARG A 45 7.62 11.48 4.64
CA ARG A 45 7.81 10.13 5.20
C ARG A 45 7.23 9.07 4.27
N LEU A 46 6.02 9.29 3.77
CA LEU A 46 5.39 8.42 2.77
C LEU A 46 6.24 8.31 1.50
N GLN A 47 6.73 9.44 0.97
CA GLN A 47 7.64 9.44 -0.18
C GLN A 47 8.85 8.53 0.05
N ARG A 48 9.55 8.70 1.18
CA ARG A 48 10.74 7.90 1.49
C ARG A 48 10.41 6.41 1.62
N ALA A 49 9.27 6.08 2.23
CA ALA A 49 8.82 4.70 2.35
C ALA A 49 8.50 4.10 0.97
N LEU A 50 7.76 4.81 0.12
CA LEU A 50 7.45 4.38 -1.25
C LEU A 50 8.71 4.16 -2.06
N LYS A 51 9.65 5.11 -2.02
CA LYS A 51 10.92 5.01 -2.73
C LYS A 51 11.72 3.78 -2.31
N ARG A 52 11.80 3.49 -1.01
CA ARG A 52 12.49 2.29 -0.51
C ARG A 52 11.79 1.01 -0.96
N CYS A 53 10.47 0.93 -0.80
CA CYS A 53 9.67 -0.22 -1.20
C CYS A 53 9.78 -0.52 -2.70
N LEU A 54 9.75 0.51 -3.56
CA LEU A 54 9.94 0.35 -5.00
C LEU A 54 11.36 -0.16 -5.33
N ALA A 55 12.37 0.39 -4.68
CA ALA A 55 13.75 -0.05 -4.89
C ALA A 55 13.98 -1.49 -4.43
N SER A 56 13.46 -1.89 -3.26
CA SER A 56 13.59 -3.27 -2.77
C SER A 56 12.75 -4.25 -3.59
N LEU A 57 11.59 -3.85 -4.10
CA LEU A 57 10.82 -4.65 -5.05
C LEU A 57 11.58 -4.88 -6.36
N GLU A 58 12.21 -3.85 -6.93
CA GLU A 58 13.02 -3.97 -8.15
C GLU A 58 14.21 -4.92 -7.95
N VAL A 59 14.90 -4.80 -6.80
CA VAL A 59 15.99 -5.71 -6.41
C VAL A 59 15.48 -7.14 -6.29
N TYR A 60 14.34 -7.34 -5.62
CA TYR A 60 13.71 -8.66 -5.48
C TYR A 60 13.40 -9.28 -6.84
N GLN A 61 12.67 -8.56 -7.69
CA GLN A 61 12.27 -9.05 -9.02
C GLN A 61 13.48 -9.35 -9.91
N SER A 62 14.50 -8.49 -9.89
CA SER A 62 15.74 -8.71 -10.64
C SER A 62 16.49 -9.95 -10.16
N SER A 63 16.58 -10.16 -8.85
CA SER A 63 17.19 -11.37 -8.28
C SER A 63 16.44 -12.63 -8.70
N ARG A 64 15.10 -12.61 -8.62
CA ARG A 64 14.26 -13.75 -8.98
C ARG A 64 14.32 -14.08 -10.47
N GLN A 65 14.38 -13.06 -11.32
CA GLN A 65 14.58 -13.22 -12.75
C GLN A 65 15.92 -13.93 -13.06
N ASN A 66 17.00 -13.56 -12.37
CA ASN A 66 18.31 -14.20 -12.54
C ASN A 66 18.33 -15.66 -12.04
N GLU A 67 17.48 -15.99 -11.07
CA GLU A 67 17.39 -17.34 -10.49
C GLU A 67 16.49 -18.29 -11.30
N GLY A 68 15.63 -17.77 -12.18
CA GLY A 68 14.77 -18.55 -13.07
C GLY A 68 13.32 -18.72 -12.61
N TRP A 69 12.90 -18.04 -11.54
CA TRP A 69 11.56 -18.12 -10.89
C TRP A 69 11.11 -19.51 -10.40
N ASP A 70 11.62 -20.59 -10.98
CA ASP A 70 11.32 -21.99 -10.68
C ASP A 70 12.06 -22.53 -9.45
N LYS A 71 13.20 -21.91 -9.12
CA LYS A 71 14.05 -22.28 -7.97
C LYS A 71 13.70 -21.51 -6.70
N SER A 72 14.03 -22.11 -5.56
CA SER A 72 14.04 -21.42 -4.26
C SER A 72 14.93 -20.18 -4.30
N SER A 73 14.44 -19.07 -3.76
CA SER A 73 15.21 -17.83 -3.66
C SER A 73 16.39 -17.99 -2.71
N LYS A 74 17.58 -17.56 -3.15
CA LYS A 74 18.81 -17.58 -2.33
C LYS A 74 18.94 -16.36 -1.42
N GLY A 75 18.25 -15.26 -1.73
CA GLY A 75 18.27 -14.00 -0.99
C GLY A 75 17.13 -13.87 0.03
N ASN A 76 17.08 -12.77 0.80
CA ASN A 76 15.89 -12.49 1.62
C ASN A 76 14.70 -12.20 0.69
N THR A 77 13.60 -12.93 0.87
CA THR A 77 12.39 -12.70 0.06
C THR A 77 11.55 -11.56 0.61
N ASN A 78 11.68 -11.18 1.89
CA ASN A 78 10.68 -10.35 2.55
C ASN A 78 11.07 -8.87 2.75
N ASP A 79 12.29 -8.43 2.38
CA ASP A 79 12.73 -7.04 2.54
C ASP A 79 11.75 -6.03 1.91
N HIS A 80 11.26 -6.36 0.71
CA HIS A 80 10.30 -5.51 -0.01
C HIS A 80 8.91 -5.45 0.66
N LEU A 81 8.56 -6.46 1.46
CA LEU A 81 7.32 -6.51 2.24
C LEU A 81 7.46 -5.71 3.53
N ASP A 82 8.63 -5.73 4.17
CA ASP A 82 8.92 -4.87 5.33
C ASP A 82 8.91 -3.39 4.93
N ASP A 83 9.53 -3.05 3.79
CA ASP A 83 9.44 -1.69 3.23
C ASP A 83 8.02 -1.30 2.84
N PHE A 84 7.21 -2.26 2.38
CA PHE A 84 5.78 -2.03 2.13
C PHE A 84 4.99 -1.78 3.42
N LEU A 85 5.30 -2.47 4.51
CA LEU A 85 4.71 -2.18 5.82
C LEU A 85 5.05 -0.76 6.28
N ASP A 86 6.26 -0.28 6.02
CA ASP A 86 6.64 1.12 6.26
C ASP A 86 5.77 2.11 5.46
N VAL A 87 5.40 1.77 4.22
CA VAL A 87 4.44 2.57 3.42
C VAL A 87 3.07 2.59 4.10
N VAL A 88 2.59 1.43 4.56
CA VAL A 88 1.29 1.29 5.23
C VAL A 88 1.26 2.06 6.55
N TYR A 89 2.36 2.06 7.31
CA TYR A 89 2.50 2.83 8.54
C TYR A 89 2.52 4.33 8.27
N ALA A 90 3.32 4.79 7.29
CA ALA A 90 3.35 6.20 6.90
C ALA A 90 1.98 6.69 6.39
N ALA A 91 1.27 5.87 5.61
CA ALA A 91 -0.08 6.15 5.16
C ALA A 91 -1.07 6.27 6.33
N SER A 92 -0.94 5.39 7.33
CA SER A 92 -1.80 5.41 8.52
C SER A 92 -1.63 6.68 9.35
N GLU A 93 -0.39 7.19 9.50
CA GLU A 93 -0.13 8.50 10.12
C GLU A 93 -0.81 9.65 9.36
N LEU A 94 -0.77 9.60 8.03
CA LEU A 94 -1.41 10.62 7.18
C LEU A 94 -2.95 10.58 7.30
N PHE A 95 -3.54 9.38 7.35
CA PHE A 95 -4.97 9.22 7.62
C PHE A 95 -5.40 9.72 9.00
N GLU A 96 -4.54 9.64 10.01
CA GLU A 96 -4.81 10.21 11.33
C GLU A 96 -4.89 11.75 11.27
N LEU A 97 -3.98 12.38 10.53
CA LEU A 97 -4.03 13.82 10.25
C LEU A 97 -5.34 14.20 9.54
N TYR A 98 -5.74 13.44 8.51
CA TYR A 98 -6.99 13.68 7.79
C TYR A 98 -8.23 13.52 8.67
N GLU A 99 -8.33 12.45 9.46
CA GLU A 99 -9.55 12.20 10.24
C GLU A 99 -9.68 13.15 11.45
N THR A 100 -8.55 13.53 12.05
CA THR A 100 -8.54 14.19 13.36
C THR A 100 -8.19 15.67 13.24
N GLU A 101 -7.02 16.00 12.69
CA GLU A 101 -6.48 17.36 12.72
C GLU A 101 -7.22 18.31 11.77
N ILE A 102 -7.63 17.82 10.59
CA ILE A 102 -8.47 18.59 9.64
C ILE A 102 -9.79 19.00 10.28
N ILE A 103 -10.47 18.06 10.95
CA ILE A 103 -11.77 18.32 11.59
C ILE A 103 -11.61 19.30 12.75
N LYS A 104 -10.57 19.13 13.59
CA LYS A 104 -10.28 20.07 14.68
C LYS A 104 -10.02 21.49 14.16
N LEU A 105 -9.31 21.62 13.05
CA LEU A 105 -8.98 22.92 12.45
C LEU A 105 -10.21 23.59 11.85
N LEU A 106 -11.00 22.84 11.07
CA LEU A 106 -12.14 23.37 10.34
C LEU A 106 -13.37 23.59 11.22
N ASN A 107 -13.53 22.76 12.24
CA ASN A 107 -14.71 22.71 13.09
C ASN A 107 -16.04 22.72 12.28
N PRO A 108 -16.23 21.80 11.31
CA PRO A 108 -17.45 21.76 10.49
C PRO A 108 -18.68 21.39 11.33
N SER A 109 -19.87 21.65 10.78
CA SER A 109 -21.12 21.19 11.41
C SER A 109 -21.14 19.66 11.54
N SER A 110 -21.87 19.14 12.54
CA SER A 110 -21.92 17.69 12.84
C SER A 110 -22.32 16.83 11.64
N LYS A 111 -23.21 17.34 10.77
CA LYS A 111 -23.64 16.63 9.55
C LYS A 111 -22.47 16.47 8.58
N ILE A 112 -21.81 17.58 8.22
CA ILE A 112 -20.67 17.59 7.29
C ILE A 112 -19.50 16.77 7.85
N GLN A 113 -19.24 16.88 9.15
CA GLN A 113 -18.23 16.08 9.84
C GLN A 113 -18.49 14.57 9.69
N ASN A 114 -19.74 14.13 9.86
CA ASN A 114 -20.10 12.72 9.78
C ASN A 114 -19.98 12.18 8.35
N GLU A 115 -20.39 12.96 7.35
CA GLU A 115 -20.25 12.62 5.93
C GLU A 115 -18.76 12.47 5.57
N TYR A 116 -17.93 13.46 5.91
CA TYR A 116 -16.48 13.40 5.70
C TYR A 116 -15.82 12.21 6.41
N ARG A 117 -16.10 12.00 7.71
CA ARG A 117 -15.51 10.86 8.45
C ARG A 117 -15.92 9.52 7.85
N THR A 118 -17.12 9.40 7.29
CA THR A 118 -17.56 8.17 6.61
C THR A 118 -16.70 7.89 5.38
N ILE A 119 -16.38 8.92 4.60
CA ILE A 119 -15.47 8.82 3.44
C ILE A 119 -14.07 8.39 3.89
N VAL A 120 -13.47 9.12 4.85
CA VAL A 120 -12.10 8.82 5.31
C VAL A 120 -12.00 7.42 5.91
N ARG A 121 -13.00 6.99 6.72
CA ARG A 121 -13.03 5.64 7.31
C ARG A 121 -13.09 4.54 6.26
N LYS A 122 -13.85 4.76 5.17
CA LYS A 122 -13.91 3.84 4.04
C LYS A 122 -12.55 3.73 3.35
N LEU A 123 -11.92 4.87 3.04
CA LEU A 123 -10.64 4.93 2.33
C LEU A 123 -9.50 4.32 3.17
N LYS A 124 -9.37 4.70 4.44
CA LYS A 124 -8.25 4.23 5.29
C LYS A 124 -8.35 2.77 5.75
N ARG A 125 -9.48 2.08 5.49
CA ARG A 125 -9.80 0.77 6.06
C ARG A 125 -8.70 -0.25 5.79
N PHE A 126 -8.23 -0.35 4.55
CA PHE A 126 -7.19 -1.30 4.16
C PHE A 126 -5.89 -1.10 4.96
N SER A 127 -5.32 0.12 4.91
CA SER A 127 -4.09 0.46 5.62
C SER A 127 -4.22 0.29 7.12
N THR A 128 -5.37 0.67 7.70
CA THR A 128 -5.62 0.56 9.14
C THR A 128 -5.69 -0.90 9.59
N ILE A 129 -6.40 -1.76 8.84
CA ILE A 129 -6.47 -3.19 9.19
C ILE A 129 -5.08 -3.81 9.10
N LEU A 130 -4.37 -3.58 8.00
CA LEU A 130 -3.04 -4.16 7.79
C LEU A 130 -2.04 -3.67 8.85
N CYS A 131 -2.03 -2.37 9.14
CA CYS A 131 -1.22 -1.77 10.21
C CYS A 131 -1.53 -2.43 11.56
N ASN A 132 -2.82 -2.52 11.93
CA ASN A 132 -3.22 -3.10 13.22
C ASN A 132 -2.85 -4.57 13.34
N LYS A 133 -3.00 -5.35 12.27
CA LYS A 133 -2.63 -6.78 12.27
C LYS A 133 -1.13 -6.95 12.47
N CYS A 134 -0.31 -6.21 11.72
CA CYS A 134 1.14 -6.42 11.74
C CYS A 134 1.80 -5.77 12.97
N LYS A 135 1.39 -4.55 13.33
CA LYS A 135 1.97 -3.80 14.45
C LYS A 135 1.51 -4.29 15.83
N HIS A 136 0.25 -4.72 15.95
CA HIS A 136 -0.35 -5.01 17.26
C HIS A 136 -0.71 -6.48 17.49
N ASN A 137 -0.91 -7.26 16.43
CA ASN A 137 -1.36 -8.66 16.54
C ASN A 137 -0.31 -9.68 16.08
N TYR A 138 0.95 -9.25 15.93
CA TYR A 138 2.07 -10.09 15.49
C TYR A 138 1.79 -10.84 14.17
N ALA A 139 0.92 -10.29 13.32
CA ALA A 139 0.77 -10.80 11.97
C ALA A 139 2.01 -10.42 11.16
N PHE A 140 2.33 -11.22 10.15
CA PHE A 140 3.50 -11.02 9.31
C PHE A 140 3.15 -11.29 7.85
N LEU A 141 3.85 -10.59 6.96
CA LEU A 141 3.70 -10.75 5.53
C LEU A 141 4.68 -11.84 5.07
N GLN A 142 4.22 -12.69 4.16
CA GLN A 142 5.05 -13.69 3.51
C GLN A 142 4.91 -13.57 1.99
N SER A 143 6.04 -13.61 1.31
CA SER A 143 6.11 -13.48 -0.14
C SER A 143 5.39 -14.62 -0.84
N ILE A 144 4.65 -14.26 -1.88
CA ILE A 144 4.13 -15.21 -2.85
C ILE A 144 4.53 -14.84 -4.27
N GLU A 145 4.67 -15.86 -5.09
CA GLU A 145 4.90 -15.74 -6.53
C GLU A 145 3.89 -16.59 -7.25
N ILE A 146 3.21 -16.05 -8.26
CA ILE A 146 2.31 -16.83 -9.11
C ILE A 146 2.84 -16.75 -10.53
N THR A 147 3.21 -17.90 -11.10
CA THR A 147 3.54 -18.02 -12.52
C THR A 147 2.30 -18.50 -13.27
N TYR A 148 1.77 -17.66 -14.15
CA TYR A 148 0.62 -18.00 -14.97
C TYR A 148 1.01 -18.82 -16.21
N GLU A 149 0.04 -19.52 -16.80
CA GLU A 149 0.24 -20.26 -18.05
C GLU A 149 0.70 -19.37 -19.23
N SER A 150 0.34 -18.08 -19.20
CA SER A 150 0.81 -17.07 -20.17
C SER A 150 2.32 -16.76 -20.05
N GLY A 151 2.97 -17.24 -18.99
CA GLY A 151 4.35 -16.89 -18.63
C GLY A 151 4.48 -15.59 -17.83
N GLU A 152 3.37 -14.87 -17.60
CA GLU A 152 3.36 -13.69 -16.73
C GLU A 152 3.48 -14.08 -15.26
N ILE A 153 4.12 -13.21 -14.47
CA ILE A 153 4.43 -13.48 -13.06
C ILE A 153 3.86 -12.38 -12.17
N ALA A 154 3.04 -12.77 -11.19
CA ALA A 154 2.62 -11.89 -10.12
C ALA A 154 3.49 -12.09 -8.88
N CYS A 155 4.01 -10.98 -8.34
CA CYS A 155 4.64 -10.93 -7.03
C CYS A 155 3.67 -10.32 -6.03
N GLY A 156 3.48 -10.99 -4.90
CA GLY A 156 2.52 -10.58 -3.89
C GLY A 156 2.89 -11.06 -2.51
N TYR A 157 1.91 -11.01 -1.62
CA TYR A 157 2.07 -11.48 -0.25
C TYR A 157 0.78 -12.06 0.31
N VAL A 158 0.95 -12.83 1.37
CA VAL A 158 -0.10 -13.33 2.25
C VAL A 158 0.16 -12.80 3.64
N VAL A 159 -0.90 -12.48 4.37
CA VAL A 159 -0.79 -12.05 5.77
C VAL A 159 -1.14 -13.22 6.67
N TYR A 160 -0.18 -13.65 7.48
CA TYR A 160 -0.31 -14.76 8.41
C TYR A 160 -0.36 -14.28 9.86
N HIS A 161 -1.04 -15.04 10.71
CA HIS A 161 -0.84 -15.03 12.14
C HIS A 161 -0.39 -16.42 12.61
N MET A 162 0.40 -16.49 13.68
CA MET A 162 0.65 -17.75 14.37
C MET A 162 -0.45 -18.02 15.41
N ARG A 163 -1.14 -19.15 15.31
CA ARG A 163 -2.06 -19.69 16.33
C ARG A 163 -1.77 -21.16 16.54
N ASP A 164 -1.47 -21.55 17.77
CA ASP A 164 -1.24 -22.97 18.15
C ASP A 164 -0.23 -23.70 17.25
N ASN A 165 0.87 -23.02 16.87
CA ASN A 165 1.88 -23.48 15.91
C ASN A 165 1.37 -23.69 14.48
N VAL A 166 0.29 -23.01 14.11
CA VAL A 166 -0.24 -22.95 12.75
C VAL A 166 -0.15 -21.51 12.24
N ALA A 167 0.49 -21.32 11.09
CA ALA A 167 0.42 -20.09 10.32
C ALA A 167 -0.91 -20.07 9.56
N VAL A 168 -1.85 -19.25 10.03
CA VAL A 168 -3.20 -19.14 9.46
C VAL A 168 -3.38 -17.76 8.82
N ILE A 169 -4.04 -17.75 7.66
CA ILE A 169 -4.28 -16.56 6.86
C ILE A 169 -5.24 -15.60 7.59
N VAL A 170 -4.91 -14.31 7.56
CA VAL A 170 -5.75 -13.22 8.06
C VAL A 170 -6.78 -12.85 7.00
N SER A 171 -7.96 -13.49 7.06
CA SER A 171 -9.00 -13.35 6.03
C SER A 171 -9.85 -12.08 6.08
N ASP A 172 -9.80 -11.31 7.18
CA ASP A 172 -10.65 -10.15 7.40
C ASP A 172 -10.12 -8.83 6.80
N ILE A 173 -8.98 -8.87 6.10
CA ILE A 173 -8.40 -7.71 5.40
C ILE A 173 -9.28 -7.29 4.22
N SER A 174 -9.58 -8.24 3.32
CA SER A 174 -10.44 -8.00 2.15
C SER A 174 -11.03 -9.32 1.61
N PRO A 175 -12.03 -9.93 2.26
CA PRO A 175 -12.68 -11.14 1.74
C PRO A 175 -13.21 -10.93 0.30
N PRO A 176 -13.12 -11.93 -0.60
CA PRO A 176 -12.61 -13.29 -0.40
C PRO A 176 -11.10 -13.46 -0.62
N MET A 177 -10.33 -12.37 -0.71
CA MET A 177 -8.90 -12.40 -1.00
C MET A 177 -8.12 -13.07 0.14
N GLN A 178 -7.26 -14.02 -0.21
CA GLN A 178 -6.34 -14.67 0.73
C GLN A 178 -4.88 -14.27 0.51
N ALA A 179 -4.59 -13.68 -0.66
CA ALA A 179 -3.32 -13.09 -1.01
C ALA A 179 -3.53 -11.74 -1.73
N PHE A 180 -2.46 -10.96 -1.86
CA PHE A 180 -2.48 -9.61 -2.43
C PHE A 180 -1.27 -9.42 -3.36
N SER A 181 -1.46 -8.90 -4.56
CA SER A 181 -0.38 -8.35 -5.39
C SER A 181 0.17 -7.11 -4.71
N LEU A 182 1.50 -6.97 -4.70
CA LEU A 182 2.12 -5.79 -4.10
C LEU A 182 1.81 -4.53 -4.92
N VAL A 183 1.74 -4.67 -6.24
CA VAL A 183 1.38 -3.57 -7.16
C VAL A 183 -0.05 -3.10 -6.87
N TRP A 184 -0.97 -4.05 -6.66
CA TRP A 184 -2.35 -3.75 -6.27
C TRP A 184 -2.37 -2.97 -4.95
N SER A 185 -1.66 -3.44 -3.93
CA SER A 185 -1.64 -2.82 -2.60
C SER A 185 -1.01 -1.42 -2.61
N LEU A 186 0.08 -1.21 -3.36
CA LEU A 186 0.68 0.10 -3.52
C LEU A 186 -0.28 1.08 -4.21
N ASN A 187 -0.90 0.66 -5.33
CA ASN A 187 -1.92 1.48 -6.00
C ASN A 187 -3.09 1.78 -5.07
N ARG A 188 -3.56 0.81 -4.29
CA ARG A 188 -4.66 0.96 -3.34
C ARG A 188 -4.35 2.02 -2.28
N VAL A 189 -3.23 1.88 -1.58
CA VAL A 189 -2.82 2.82 -0.50
C VAL A 189 -2.72 4.24 -1.04
N VAL A 190 -2.03 4.40 -2.16
CA VAL A 190 -1.79 5.72 -2.76
C VAL A 190 -3.10 6.34 -3.26
N THR A 191 -3.96 5.55 -3.90
CA THR A 191 -5.26 6.05 -4.38
C THR A 191 -6.15 6.48 -3.23
N ASP A 192 -6.19 5.70 -2.14
CA ASP A 192 -6.97 6.06 -0.96
C ASP A 192 -6.49 7.37 -0.32
N ILE A 193 -5.18 7.65 -0.35
CA ILE A 193 -4.59 8.91 0.12
C ILE A 193 -5.02 10.07 -0.79
N LEU A 194 -4.87 9.94 -2.11
CA LEU A 194 -5.23 11.00 -3.05
C LEU A 194 -6.74 11.31 -3.03
N GLN A 195 -7.58 10.27 -2.94
CA GLN A 195 -9.03 10.44 -2.76
C GLN A 195 -9.36 11.15 -1.44
N THR A 196 -8.56 10.93 -0.39
CA THR A 196 -8.73 11.64 0.87
C THR A 196 -8.29 13.10 0.76
N ASP A 197 -7.18 13.39 0.08
CA ASP A 197 -6.76 14.77 -0.23
C ASP A 197 -7.87 15.54 -0.97
N MET A 198 -8.49 14.90 -1.98
CA MET A 198 -9.64 15.48 -2.69
C MET A 198 -10.84 15.71 -1.76
N ALA A 199 -11.19 14.72 -0.93
CA ALA A 199 -12.31 14.84 0.01
C ALA A 199 -12.07 15.96 1.05
N VAL A 200 -10.83 16.20 1.47
CA VAL A 200 -10.50 17.33 2.33
C VAL A 200 -10.61 18.66 1.58
N ALA A 201 -10.14 18.73 0.34
CA ALA A 201 -10.27 19.93 -0.48
C ALA A 201 -11.74 20.31 -0.67
N ASP A 202 -12.59 19.33 -1.00
CA ASP A 202 -14.05 19.52 -1.11
C ASP A 202 -14.67 19.99 0.20
N LEU A 203 -14.27 19.40 1.34
CA LEU A 203 -14.70 19.84 2.65
C LEU A 203 -14.33 21.31 2.90
N ILE A 204 -13.08 21.69 2.65
CA ILE A 204 -12.60 23.07 2.82
C ILE A 204 -13.39 24.03 1.94
N ASN A 205 -13.54 23.71 0.66
CA ASN A 205 -14.21 24.54 -0.33
C ASN A 205 -15.70 24.73 -0.02
N SER A 206 -16.36 23.70 0.53
CA SER A 206 -17.76 23.78 0.96
C SER A 206 -18.00 24.77 2.11
N MET A 207 -16.95 25.13 2.85
CA MET A 207 -17.02 25.99 4.05
C MET A 207 -16.62 27.45 3.77
N THR A 208 -15.94 27.75 2.67
CA THR A 208 -15.47 29.11 2.36
C THR A 208 -16.57 29.99 1.76
N ALA A 209 -16.85 31.13 2.40
CA ALA A 209 -17.73 32.16 1.86
C ALA A 209 -17.04 32.99 0.74
N LYS A 210 -17.83 33.48 -0.23
CA LYS A 210 -17.36 34.42 -1.27
C LYS A 210 -16.87 35.73 -0.61
N GLY A 211 -15.59 36.09 -0.71
CA GLY A 211 -15.10 37.45 -0.39
C GLY A 211 -13.62 37.70 -0.03
N ASN A 212 -12.83 36.75 0.50
CA ASN A 212 -11.50 37.07 1.07
C ASN A 212 -10.29 37.00 0.10
N GLU A 213 -9.21 37.71 0.36
CA GLU A 213 -8.04 37.71 -0.52
C GLU A 213 -7.32 36.35 -0.57
N GLU A 214 -6.83 35.98 -1.77
CA GLU A 214 -5.93 34.85 -1.96
C GLU A 214 -4.58 35.14 -1.29
N LEU A 215 -4.02 34.16 -0.56
CA LEU A 215 -2.63 34.21 -0.18
C LEU A 215 -1.76 34.08 -1.45
N VAL A 216 -0.63 34.78 -1.51
CA VAL A 216 0.33 34.80 -2.63
C VAL A 216 0.52 33.41 -3.24
N SER A 217 0.49 33.30 -4.57
CA SER A 217 0.70 32.06 -5.32
C SER A 217 1.94 31.29 -4.84
N LEU A 218 1.72 30.13 -4.25
CA LEU A 218 2.75 29.14 -3.93
C LEU A 218 2.36 27.82 -4.61
N THR A 219 3.29 27.26 -5.38
CA THR A 219 3.10 25.99 -6.07
C THR A 219 3.35 24.84 -5.08
N TYR A 220 2.32 24.07 -4.73
CA TYR A 220 2.42 22.96 -3.77
C TYR A 220 2.55 21.61 -4.48
N THR A 221 3.77 21.16 -4.75
CA THR A 221 4.02 19.85 -5.39
C THR A 221 3.76 18.70 -4.41
N LEU A 222 3.12 17.59 -4.82
CA LEU A 222 3.20 16.37 -4.01
C LEU A 222 4.65 15.86 -3.97
N PRO A 223 5.19 15.55 -2.78
CA PRO A 223 6.56 15.10 -2.67
C PRO A 223 6.80 13.69 -3.24
N TYR A 224 5.73 12.91 -3.47
CA TYR A 224 5.82 11.51 -3.93
C TYR A 224 5.36 11.29 -5.39
N LEU A 225 5.32 12.35 -6.21
CA LEU A 225 4.87 12.27 -7.61
C LEU A 225 5.68 11.28 -8.46
N LEU A 226 7.01 11.28 -8.31
CA LEU A 226 7.87 10.37 -9.08
C LEU A 226 7.60 8.91 -8.72
N GLU A 227 7.30 8.65 -7.45
CA GLU A 227 6.93 7.32 -6.96
C GLU A 227 5.55 6.90 -7.51
N LEU A 228 4.59 7.82 -7.70
CA LEU A 228 3.33 7.54 -8.39
C LEU A 228 3.57 7.05 -9.83
N GLN A 229 4.40 7.79 -10.57
CA GLN A 229 4.76 7.46 -11.94
C GLN A 229 5.48 6.11 -12.03
N ALA A 230 6.33 5.80 -11.05
CA ALA A 230 6.99 4.51 -10.97
C ALA A 230 6.00 3.36 -10.71
N ILE A 231 5.04 3.53 -9.79
CA ILE A 231 3.98 2.55 -9.52
C ILE A 231 3.11 2.31 -10.76
N GLU A 232 2.78 3.35 -11.53
CA GLU A 232 1.98 3.23 -12.75
C GLU A 232 2.67 2.39 -13.83
N ARG A 233 4.00 2.40 -13.87
CA ARG A 233 4.81 1.63 -14.83
C ARG A 233 5.03 0.17 -14.43
N LEU A 234 4.68 -0.21 -13.20
CA LEU A 234 4.81 -1.60 -12.77
C LEU A 234 3.85 -2.51 -13.56
N PRO A 235 4.27 -3.74 -13.91
CA PRO A 235 3.39 -4.72 -14.53
C PRO A 235 2.15 -4.94 -13.68
N ALA A 236 0.98 -4.72 -14.28
CA ALA A 236 -0.28 -4.86 -13.58
C ALA A 236 -0.76 -6.32 -13.67
N ILE A 237 -0.07 -7.19 -12.95
CA ILE A 237 -0.34 -8.63 -12.87
C ILE A 237 -0.86 -8.92 -11.47
N GLY A 238 -2.03 -9.54 -11.38
CA GLY A 238 -2.75 -9.74 -10.12
C GLY A 238 -2.59 -11.12 -9.51
N VAL A 239 -3.25 -11.33 -8.37
CA VAL A 239 -3.44 -12.64 -7.73
C VAL A 239 -4.93 -13.01 -7.64
N PRO A 240 -5.32 -14.29 -7.57
CA PRO A 240 -6.74 -14.71 -7.65
C PRO A 240 -7.69 -13.95 -6.72
N LYS A 241 -8.90 -13.66 -7.22
CA LYS A 241 -9.99 -12.99 -6.48
C LYS A 241 -9.70 -11.55 -6.05
N GLU A 242 -8.67 -10.92 -6.61
CA GLU A 242 -8.36 -9.50 -6.39
C GLU A 242 -9.48 -8.57 -6.88
N SER A 243 -9.89 -7.65 -6.00
CA SER A 243 -10.88 -6.63 -6.34
C SER A 243 -10.29 -5.52 -7.22
N SER A 244 -11.13 -4.82 -7.98
CA SER A 244 -10.69 -3.64 -8.72
C SER A 244 -10.37 -2.46 -7.79
N VAL A 245 -9.36 -1.68 -8.18
CA VAL A 245 -8.96 -0.44 -7.49
C VAL A 245 -9.17 0.72 -8.44
N ALA A 246 -9.52 1.89 -7.89
CA ALA A 246 -9.59 3.11 -8.69
C ALA A 246 -8.23 3.38 -9.34
N ARG A 247 -8.25 3.84 -10.60
CA ARG A 247 -7.04 4.00 -11.39
C ARG A 247 -6.53 5.42 -11.25
N ILE A 248 -5.31 5.56 -10.78
CA ILE A 248 -4.52 6.78 -10.97
C ILE A 248 -4.03 6.79 -12.41
N THR A 249 -4.45 7.78 -13.19
CA THR A 249 -3.85 8.16 -14.46
C THR A 249 -3.23 9.54 -14.31
N ILE A 250 -2.02 9.71 -14.81
CA ILE A 250 -1.36 11.01 -14.89
C ILE A 250 -1.48 11.45 -16.34
N ASP A 251 -2.24 12.52 -16.60
CA ASP A 251 -2.41 13.01 -17.95
C ASP A 251 -1.09 13.65 -18.48
N PRO A 252 -0.97 13.93 -19.79
CA PRO A 252 0.23 14.55 -20.36
C PRO A 252 0.56 15.95 -19.82
N ARG A 253 -0.37 16.57 -19.07
CA ARG A 253 -0.20 17.86 -18.36
C ARG A 253 0.03 17.64 -16.86
N GLU A 254 0.33 16.40 -16.46
CA GLU A 254 0.48 15.86 -15.11
C GLU A 254 -0.65 16.17 -14.12
N PHE A 255 -1.89 16.29 -14.61
CA PHE A 255 -3.06 16.17 -13.75
C PHE A 255 -3.28 14.70 -13.38
N VAL A 256 -3.40 14.41 -12.09
CA VAL A 256 -3.87 13.09 -11.65
C VAL A 256 -5.38 13.03 -11.82
N ASN A 257 -5.83 12.11 -12.64
CA ASN A 257 -7.21 11.69 -12.69
C ASN A 257 -7.33 10.39 -11.89
N ILE A 258 -8.32 10.35 -11.01
CA ILE A 258 -8.73 9.11 -10.35
C ILE A 258 -9.94 8.60 -11.12
N GLU A 259 -9.69 7.73 -12.08
CA GLU A 259 -10.73 7.07 -12.84
C GLU A 259 -11.39 5.99 -11.97
N GLY A 260 -12.65 5.67 -12.31
CA GLY A 260 -13.43 4.65 -11.62
C GLY A 260 -12.71 3.30 -11.53
N PRO A 261 -13.24 2.37 -10.71
CA PRO A 261 -12.60 1.08 -10.48
C PRO A 261 -12.27 0.39 -11.81
N SER A 262 -10.97 0.21 -12.06
CA SER A 262 -10.44 -0.45 -13.25
C SER A 262 -9.81 -1.78 -12.82
N PRO A 263 -9.98 -2.86 -13.59
CA PRO A 263 -9.18 -4.07 -13.41
C PRO A 263 -7.76 -3.75 -13.89
N LYS A 264 -6.99 -3.01 -13.08
CA LYS A 264 -5.61 -2.67 -13.43
C LYS A 264 -4.81 -3.98 -13.51
N THR A 265 -5.03 -4.88 -12.56
CA THR A 265 -4.43 -6.21 -12.58
C THR A 265 -5.12 -7.16 -13.56
N ARG A 266 -4.33 -7.75 -14.46
CA ARG A 266 -4.77 -8.83 -15.36
C ARG A 266 -4.54 -10.17 -14.67
N PHE A 267 -5.52 -11.06 -14.81
CA PHE A 267 -5.46 -12.45 -14.39
C PHE A 267 -5.45 -13.33 -15.63
N PHE A 268 -4.65 -14.39 -15.61
CA PHE A 268 -4.45 -15.25 -16.77
C PHE A 268 -5.00 -16.66 -16.54
N GLY A 269 -6.07 -16.78 -15.75
CA GLY A 269 -6.69 -18.07 -15.44
C GLY A 269 -5.85 -18.88 -14.45
N ARG A 270 -5.31 -20.02 -14.90
CA ARG A 270 -4.58 -20.96 -14.03
C ARG A 270 -3.13 -20.52 -13.82
N GLY A 271 -2.63 -20.73 -12.61
CA GLY A 271 -1.24 -20.44 -12.27
C GLY A 271 -0.67 -21.41 -11.25
N LYS A 272 0.66 -21.40 -11.13
CA LYS A 272 1.40 -22.10 -10.10
C LYS A 272 1.90 -21.10 -9.08
N MET A 273 1.42 -21.23 -7.85
CA MET A 273 1.81 -20.39 -6.73
C MET A 273 2.97 -21.01 -5.95
N ARG A 274 3.94 -20.16 -5.59
CA ARG A 274 4.96 -20.43 -4.58
C ARG A 274 4.73 -19.54 -3.38
N VAL A 275 4.83 -20.11 -2.17
CA VAL A 275 4.77 -19.37 -0.91
C VAL A 275 6.09 -19.59 -0.18
N PHE A 276 6.74 -18.49 0.20
CA PHE A 276 7.97 -18.50 0.98
C PHE A 276 7.61 -18.21 2.43
N VAL A 277 7.88 -19.16 3.33
CA VAL A 277 7.52 -19.03 4.74
C VAL A 277 8.78 -19.16 5.58
N ASP A 278 9.20 -18.04 6.14
CA ASP A 278 10.33 -17.96 7.06
C ASP A 278 9.84 -18.12 8.51
N LEU A 279 10.23 -19.22 9.18
CA LEU A 279 9.74 -19.58 10.51
C LEU A 279 10.84 -20.08 11.44
N ILE A 280 10.65 -19.86 12.74
CA ILE A 280 11.38 -20.52 13.83
C ILE A 280 10.36 -21.26 14.70
N ALA A 281 10.11 -22.54 14.42
CA ALA A 281 9.36 -23.43 15.31
C ALA A 281 9.56 -24.92 14.93
N PRO A 282 9.86 -25.83 15.88
CA PRO A 282 10.24 -27.22 15.61
C PRO A 282 9.19 -28.02 14.82
N ALA A 283 7.93 -27.63 14.95
CA ALA A 283 6.83 -28.05 14.11
C ALA A 283 5.94 -26.85 13.83
N THR A 284 5.59 -26.61 12.58
CA THR A 284 4.60 -25.60 12.19
C THR A 284 3.74 -26.13 11.05
N ALA A 285 2.44 -25.93 11.16
CA ALA A 285 1.55 -26.12 10.04
C ALA A 285 1.31 -24.79 9.32
N VAL A 286 1.22 -24.79 7.99
CA VAL A 286 0.95 -23.60 7.20
C VAL A 286 -0.32 -23.82 6.40
N ARG A 287 -1.28 -22.90 6.52
CA ARG A 287 -2.45 -22.86 5.65
C ARG A 287 -2.11 -22.14 4.35
N LEU A 288 -2.25 -22.82 3.22
CA LEU A 288 -1.97 -22.24 1.91
C LEU A 288 -3.16 -21.38 1.43
N PRO A 289 -2.92 -20.28 0.71
CA PRO A 289 -3.99 -19.50 0.10
C PRO A 289 -4.75 -20.33 -0.93
N TYR A 290 -6.08 -20.23 -0.91
CA TYR A 290 -6.99 -20.85 -1.87
C TYR A 290 -7.01 -22.39 -1.86
N VAL A 291 -6.35 -23.03 -0.89
CA VAL A 291 -6.30 -24.49 -0.76
C VAL A 291 -6.94 -24.92 0.55
N GLU A 292 -7.68 -26.03 0.52
CA GLU A 292 -8.20 -26.65 1.73
C GLU A 292 -7.10 -27.42 2.48
N GLY A 293 -7.04 -27.24 3.80
CA GLY A 293 -6.14 -27.96 4.68
C GLY A 293 -4.89 -27.19 5.10
N GLU A 294 -4.00 -27.90 5.79
CA GLU A 294 -2.78 -27.35 6.38
C GLU A 294 -1.60 -28.25 6.05
N MET A 295 -0.49 -27.66 5.62
CA MET A 295 0.74 -28.41 5.37
C MET A 295 1.63 -28.38 6.61
N LYS A 296 1.92 -29.55 7.18
CA LYS A 296 2.80 -29.68 8.34
C LYS A 296 4.26 -29.71 7.90
N VAL A 297 5.04 -28.80 8.46
CA VAL A 297 6.48 -28.75 8.35
C VAL A 297 7.08 -29.07 9.71
N THR A 298 7.99 -30.03 9.75
CA THR A 298 8.71 -30.40 10.98
C THR A 298 10.19 -30.51 10.71
N TYR A 299 11.00 -29.97 11.61
CA TYR A 299 12.44 -30.18 11.61
C TYR A 299 12.87 -30.72 12.98
N LYS A 300 13.79 -31.69 12.97
CA LYS A 300 14.35 -32.26 14.19
C LYS A 300 15.87 -32.25 14.05
N ARG A 301 16.60 -31.97 15.15
CA ARG A 301 18.03 -32.29 15.19
C ARG A 301 18.16 -33.81 15.22
N GLU A 302 19.07 -34.36 14.42
CA GLU A 302 19.35 -35.80 14.41
C GLU A 302 19.73 -36.34 15.80
N ASN A 303 20.37 -35.50 16.63
CA ASN A 303 20.96 -35.91 17.91
C ASN A 303 20.14 -35.52 19.16
N ASP A 304 19.12 -34.67 19.05
CA ASP A 304 18.21 -34.34 20.15
C ASP A 304 16.89 -33.75 19.61
N PRO A 305 15.82 -34.56 19.47
CA PRO A 305 14.54 -34.10 18.93
C PRO A 305 13.78 -33.14 19.86
N HIS A 306 14.24 -32.95 21.10
CA HIS A 306 13.63 -32.04 22.08
C HIS A 306 14.32 -30.68 22.15
N GLN A 307 15.50 -30.54 21.54
CA GLN A 307 16.24 -29.28 21.55
C GLN A 307 15.81 -28.38 20.36
N PRO A 308 15.36 -27.13 20.61
CA PRO A 308 15.00 -26.22 19.53
C PRO A 308 16.21 -25.92 18.65
N VAL A 309 16.02 -25.91 17.32
CA VAL A 309 17.05 -25.44 16.39
C VAL A 309 17.02 -23.91 16.39
N PRO A 310 18.11 -23.22 16.78
CA PRO A 310 18.20 -21.77 16.76
C PRO A 310 18.52 -21.27 15.34
N ALA A 311 17.68 -21.61 14.38
CA ALA A 311 17.83 -21.17 12.99
C ALA A 311 16.47 -20.80 12.41
N PHE A 312 16.46 -19.78 11.54
CA PHE A 312 15.34 -19.51 10.65
C PHE A 312 15.34 -20.55 9.54
N PHE A 313 14.22 -21.24 9.37
CA PHE A 313 14.01 -22.12 8.24
C PHE A 313 13.11 -21.44 7.24
N ARG A 314 13.55 -21.44 5.98
CA ARG A 314 12.69 -21.11 4.86
C ARG A 314 12.04 -22.37 4.33
N VAL A 315 10.72 -22.40 4.39
CA VAL A 315 9.91 -23.40 3.69
C VAL A 315 9.45 -22.79 2.39
N VAL A 316 9.71 -23.47 1.28
CA VAL A 316 9.16 -23.10 -0.02
C VAL A 316 8.07 -24.09 -0.37
N LEU A 317 6.83 -23.63 -0.34
CA LEU A 317 5.66 -24.39 -0.77
C LEU A 317 5.44 -24.07 -2.24
N ALA A 318 5.87 -24.95 -3.14
CA ALA A 318 5.91 -24.69 -4.58
C ALA A 318 4.80 -25.42 -5.35
N ASP A 319 4.52 -24.90 -6.55
CA ASP A 319 3.62 -25.48 -7.54
C ASP A 319 2.20 -25.75 -7.04
N VAL A 320 1.73 -24.90 -6.12
CA VAL A 320 0.34 -24.90 -5.65
C VAL A 320 -0.55 -24.39 -6.77
N GLU A 321 -1.42 -25.24 -7.31
CA GLU A 321 -2.36 -24.83 -8.35
C GLU A 321 -3.35 -23.80 -7.80
N VAL A 322 -3.46 -22.67 -8.50
CA VAL A 322 -4.44 -21.63 -8.19
C VAL A 322 -5.29 -21.35 -9.42
N THR A 323 -6.59 -21.26 -9.20
CA THR A 323 -7.60 -20.96 -10.22
C THR A 323 -8.52 -19.86 -9.72
N ASP A 324 -9.20 -19.18 -10.63
CA ASP A 324 -10.10 -18.07 -10.29
C ASP A 324 -11.50 -18.55 -9.83
N ASP A 325 -11.80 -19.83 -10.06
CA ASP A 325 -13.09 -20.45 -9.73
C ASP A 325 -13.45 -20.42 -8.21
#